data_AF-A0A2U0A1G6-F1
#
_entry.id   AF-A0A2U0A1G6-F1
#
_cell.length_a   1.000
_cell.length_b   1.000
_cell.length_c   1.000
_cell.angle_alpha   90.00
_cell.angle_beta   90.00
_cell.angle_gamma   90.00
#
_symmetry.space_group_name_H-M   'P 1'
#
loop_
_entity.id
_entity.type
_entity.pdbx_description
1 polymer ?
#
loop_
_entity_poly.entity_id
_entity_poly.type
_entity_poly.pdbx_seq_one_letter_code
_entity_poly.pdbx_strand_id
1 'polypeptide(L)'
;MSRCTRDWAWDQKLSPTLKLVLLALAEYISEDVDRWPSEKRLEQQTGLPMRVVIKAVGELEAMGLILCLRLRLMKEKRMCCGINCFLDCSD
;
A
#
# COMPACT_ATOMS: atom_id res chain seq x y z
N MET A 1 2.62 -16.52 -9.03
CA MET A 1 3.75 -15.89 -8.32
C MET A 1 4.94 -15.90 -9.25
N SER A 2 5.39 -14.75 -9.74
CA SER A 2 6.61 -14.70 -10.55
C SER A 2 7.83 -14.70 -9.63
N ARG A 3 8.72 -15.70 -9.75
CA ARG A 3 9.85 -15.89 -8.82
C ARG A 3 10.82 -14.70 -8.84
N CYS A 4 10.99 -14.10 -10.02
CA CYS A 4 11.88 -13.00 -10.32
C CYS A 4 11.62 -11.77 -9.42
N THR A 5 10.35 -11.42 -9.20
CA THR A 5 9.95 -10.24 -8.41
C THR A 5 10.31 -10.42 -6.93
N ARG A 6 10.13 -11.64 -6.41
CA ARG A 6 10.45 -11.95 -5.01
C ARG A 6 11.96 -11.97 -4.80
N ASP A 7 12.71 -12.55 -5.73
CA ASP A 7 14.17 -12.60 -5.66
C ASP A 7 14.75 -11.17 -5.67
N TRP A 8 14.25 -10.29 -6.55
CA TRP A 8 14.60 -8.87 -6.55
C TRP A 8 14.28 -8.16 -5.22
N ALA A 9 13.12 -8.43 -4.62
CA ALA A 9 12.72 -7.86 -3.34
C ALA A 9 13.62 -8.36 -2.18
N TRP A 10 14.09 -9.61 -2.25
CA TRP A 10 15.04 -10.18 -1.29
C TRP A 10 16.44 -9.56 -1.40
N ASP A 11 16.88 -9.17 -2.59
CA ASP A 11 18.20 -8.55 -2.78
C ASP A 11 18.28 -7.11 -2.26
N GLN A 12 17.14 -6.46 -1.98
CA GLN A 12 17.13 -5.10 -1.45
C GLN A 12 17.69 -5.03 -0.02
N LYS A 13 18.63 -4.09 0.20
CA LYS A 13 19.24 -3.78 1.50
C LYS A 13 18.35 -2.80 2.27
N LEU A 14 17.28 -3.32 2.84
CA LEU A 14 16.26 -2.55 3.56
C LEU A 14 16.19 -2.94 5.04
N SER A 15 15.59 -2.05 5.85
CA SER A 15 15.22 -2.40 7.22
C SER A 15 14.19 -3.56 7.22
N PRO A 16 14.12 -4.38 8.27
CA PRO A 16 13.22 -5.54 8.31
C PRO A 16 11.77 -5.19 8.01
N THR A 17 11.29 -4.05 8.53
CA THR A 17 9.92 -3.56 8.31
C THR A 17 9.67 -3.20 6.84
N LEU A 18 10.60 -2.45 6.22
CA LEU A 18 10.49 -2.06 4.82
C LEU A 18 10.55 -3.27 3.89
N LYS A 19 11.42 -4.23 4.21
CA LYS A 19 11.56 -5.47 3.46
C LYS A 19 10.30 -6.33 3.52
N LEU A 20 9.65 -6.43 4.68
CA LEU A 20 8.39 -7.14 4.83
C LEU A 20 7.27 -6.50 3.99
N VAL A 21 7.18 -5.17 3.99
CA VAL A 21 6.19 -4.45 3.16
C VAL A 21 6.48 -4.63 1.68
N LEU A 22 7.74 -4.54 1.26
CA LEU A 22 8.14 -4.76 -0.13
C LEU A 22 7.85 -6.19 -0.60
N LEU A 23 8.14 -7.19 0.23
CA LEU A 23 7.81 -8.58 -0.06
C LEU A 23 6.29 -8.78 -0.15
N ALA A 24 5.52 -8.20 0.76
CA ALA A 24 4.06 -8.25 0.69
C ALA A 24 3.53 -7.63 -0.61
N LEU A 25 4.12 -6.52 -1.08
CA LEU A 25 3.77 -5.91 -2.37
C LEU A 25 4.16 -6.79 -3.56
N ALA A 26 5.36 -7.40 -3.54
CA ALA A 26 5.86 -8.28 -4.60
C ALA A 26 4.95 -9.48 -4.87
N GLU A 27 4.17 -9.90 -3.88
CA GLU A 27 3.20 -11.00 -3.99
C GLU A 27 1.97 -10.64 -4.85
N TYR A 28 1.68 -9.35 -5.03
CA TYR A 28 0.55 -8.86 -5.83
C TYR A 28 0.93 -8.49 -7.26
N ILE A 29 2.21 -8.38 -7.56
CA ILE A 29 2.71 -8.12 -8.91
C ILE A 29 2.65 -9.44 -9.69
N SER A 30 1.70 -9.53 -10.62
CA SER A 30 1.47 -10.70 -11.49
C SER A 30 1.39 -10.25 -12.95
N GLU A 31 1.71 -11.15 -13.86
CA GLU A 31 1.94 -10.88 -15.29
C GLU A 31 0.77 -10.22 -16.04
N ASP A 32 -0.47 -10.31 -15.55
CA ASP A 32 -1.67 -9.87 -16.29
C ASP A 32 -2.34 -8.57 -15.77
N VAL A 33 -2.22 -8.24 -14.48
CA VAL A 33 -2.82 -7.01 -13.91
C VAL A 33 -2.06 -6.63 -12.64
N ASP A 34 -1.37 -5.48 -12.66
CA ASP A 34 -0.82 -4.85 -11.46
C ASP A 34 -1.97 -4.42 -10.54
N ARG A 35 -2.37 -5.29 -9.61
CA ARG A 35 -3.36 -4.94 -8.59
C ARG A 35 -2.65 -4.41 -7.36
N TRP A 36 -2.81 -3.12 -7.10
CA TRP A 36 -2.37 -2.54 -5.83
C TRP A 36 -3.24 -3.06 -4.67
N PRO A 37 -2.68 -3.67 -3.62
CA PRO A 37 -3.44 -4.08 -2.45
C PRO A 37 -3.89 -2.88 -1.62
N SER A 38 -5.01 -3.00 -0.91
CA SER A 38 -5.42 -1.97 0.05
C SER A 38 -4.53 -1.97 1.29
N GLU A 39 -4.39 -0.81 1.94
CA GLU A 39 -3.58 -0.63 3.15
C GLU A 39 -4.00 -1.60 4.28
N LYS A 40 -5.32 -1.82 4.44
CA LYS A 40 -5.89 -2.79 5.39
C LYS A 40 -5.45 -4.23 5.10
N ARG A 41 -5.28 -4.58 3.82
CA ARG A 41 -4.84 -5.92 3.42
C ARG A 41 -3.35 -6.12 3.68
N LEU A 42 -2.54 -5.08 3.43
CA LEU A 42 -1.13 -5.05 3.79
C LEU A 42 -0.93 -5.17 5.30
N GLU A 43 -1.73 -4.47 6.11
CA GLU A 43 -1.73 -4.61 7.57
C GLU A 43 -2.02 -6.05 8.01
N GLN A 44 -3.04 -6.69 7.45
CA GLN A 44 -3.38 -8.09 7.77
C GLN A 44 -2.26 -9.08 7.39
N GLN A 45 -1.58 -8.86 6.26
CA GLN A 45 -0.50 -9.76 5.81
C GLN A 45 0.82 -9.55 6.53
N THR A 46 1.16 -8.29 6.83
CA THR A 46 2.44 -7.96 7.45
C THR A 46 2.37 -7.98 8.98
N GLY A 47 1.17 -7.93 9.56
CA GLY A 47 0.95 -7.75 11.00
C GLY A 47 1.38 -6.37 11.51
N LEU A 48 1.73 -5.44 10.60
CA LEU A 48 2.16 -4.10 10.93
C LEU A 48 0.95 -3.16 10.98
N PRO A 49 0.86 -2.26 11.96
CA PRO A 49 -0.24 -1.31 12.04
C PRO A 49 -0.24 -0.41 10.80
N MET A 50 -1.44 -0.03 10.33
CA MET A 50 -1.65 0.77 9.12
C MET A 50 -0.73 2.00 9.01
N ARG A 51 -0.50 2.73 10.11
CA ARG A 51 0.42 3.88 10.16
C ARG A 51 1.87 3.54 9.76
N VAL A 52 2.34 2.35 10.14
CA VAL A 52 3.68 1.86 9.82
C VAL A 52 3.74 1.41 8.36
N VAL A 53 2.67 0.78 7.86
CA VAL A 53 2.55 0.41 6.44
C VAL A 53 2.61 1.67 5.56
N ILE A 54 1.83 2.71 5.87
CA ILE A 54 1.82 3.97 5.12
C ILE A 54 3.20 4.62 5.13
N LYS A 55 3.85 4.70 6.31
CA LYS A 55 5.20 5.25 6.44
C LYS A 55 6.21 4.44 5.62
N ALA A 56 6.16 3.12 5.71
CA ALA A 56 7.03 2.21 4.98
C ALA A 56 6.87 2.35 3.46
N VAL A 57 5.63 2.44 2.96
CA VAL A 57 5.35 2.70 1.55
C VAL A 57 5.92 4.05 1.13
N GLY A 58 5.77 5.10 1.93
CA GLY A 58 6.37 6.41 1.67
C GLY A 58 7.91 6.38 1.62
N GLU A 59 8.55 5.60 2.50
CA GLU A 59 10.00 5.41 2.48
C GLU A 59 10.46 4.61 1.24
N LEU A 60 9.73 3.56 0.86
CA LEU A 60 9.99 2.79 -0.37
C LEU A 60 9.83 3.63 -1.64
N GLU A 61 8.83 4.52 -1.67
CA GLU A 61 8.62 5.50 -2.74
C GLU A 61 9.76 6.53 -2.78
N ALA A 62 10.17 7.06 -1.63
CA ALA A 62 11.28 8.01 -1.52
C ALA A 62 12.62 7.40 -1.97
N MET A 63 12.81 6.09 -1.78
CA MET A 63 13.97 5.34 -2.29
C MET A 63 13.85 4.96 -3.76
N GLY A 64 12.71 5.21 -4.41
CA GLY A 64 12.47 4.87 -5.83
C GLY A 64 12.29 3.37 -6.10
N LEU A 65 12.03 2.56 -5.07
CA LEU A 65 11.85 1.11 -5.21
C LEU A 65 10.43 0.74 -5.67
N ILE A 66 9.46 1.62 -5.41
CA ILE A 66 8.08 1.46 -5.85
C ILE A 66 7.57 2.78 -6.44
N LEU A 67 6.65 2.69 -7.39
CA LEU A 67 5.94 3.85 -7.94
C LEU A 67 4.46 3.76 -7.54
N CYS A 68 3.99 4.69 -6.72
CA CYS A 68 2.60 4.72 -6.29
C CYS A 68 1.82 5.77 -7.09
N LEU A 69 1.16 5.34 -8.18
CA LEU A 69 0.29 6.24 -8.94
C LEU A 69 -1.00 6.52 -8.17
N ARG A 70 -1.03 7.64 -7.43
CA ARG A 70 -2.24 8.13 -6.76
C ARG A 70 -3.17 8.76 -7.79
N LEU A 71 -3.96 7.93 -8.46
CA LEU A 71 -5.09 8.43 -9.24
C LEU A 71 -6.10 9.05 -8.27
N ARG A 72 -6.06 10.39 -8.14
CA ARG A 72 -7.21 11.15 -7.66
C ARG A 72 -8.30 11.00 -8.72
N LEU A 73 -9.01 9.88 -8.67
CA LEU A 73 -10.31 9.81 -9.30
C LEU A 73 -11.14 10.88 -8.60
N MET A 74 -11.30 12.02 -9.27
CA MET A 74 -12.35 12.98 -8.97
C MET A 74 -13.65 12.19 -9.11
N LYS A 75 -14.09 11.56 -8.02
CA LYS A 75 -15.43 10.99 -7.94
C LYS A 75 -16.37 12.18 -7.99
N GLU A 76 -16.85 12.46 -9.19
CA GLU A 76 -18.06 13.20 -9.42
C GLU A 76 -19.10 12.74 -8.39
N LYS A 77 -19.56 13.69 -7.58
CA LYS A 77 -20.48 13.49 -6.45
C LYS A 77 -21.72 12.73 -6.93
N ARG A 78 -21.80 11.43 -6.67
CA ARG A 78 -23.08 10.77 -6.45
C ARG A 78 -23.36 10.72 -4.96
N MET A 79 -23.97 11.81 -4.52
CA MET A 79 -24.72 11.93 -3.28
C MET A 79 -25.92 10.97 -3.38
N CYS A 80 -25.98 9.97 -2.51
CA CYS A 80 -27.22 9.38 -2.03
C CYS A 80 -27.01 9.00 -0.56
N CYS A 81 -27.97 9.46 0.25
CA CYS A 81 -28.03 9.49 1.70
C CYS A 81 -27.96 8.10 2.35
N GLY A 82 -27.41 8.00 3.56
CA GLY A 82 -27.41 6.77 4.34
C GLY A 82 -26.63 6.79 5.65
N ILE A 83 -26.97 7.73 6.55
CA ILE A 83 -26.85 7.61 8.03
C ILE A 83 -25.45 7.75 8.67
N ASN A 84 -25.41 8.73 9.58
CA ASN A 84 -24.45 9.05 10.66
C ASN A 84 -23.10 9.66 10.25
N CYS A 85 -22.98 10.99 10.19
CA CYS A 85 -22.79 11.92 11.33
C CYS A 85 -21.52 11.59 12.11
N PHE A 86 -20.47 12.40 11.96
CA PHE A 86 -20.20 13.59 12.78
C PHE A 86 -19.39 13.20 14.02
N LEU A 87 -18.18 13.76 14.13
CA LEU A 87 -17.19 13.81 15.22
C LEU A 87 -15.81 13.65 14.53
N ASP A 88 -14.89 14.61 14.52
CA ASP A 88 -14.70 15.80 15.34
C ASP A 88 -13.69 16.69 14.57
N CYS A 89 -14.03 17.94 14.29
CA CYS A 89 -13.05 18.97 13.88
C CYS A 89 -13.17 20.09 14.90
N SER A 90 -12.20 20.18 15.80
CA SER A 90 -12.05 21.28 16.75
C SER A 90 -11.43 22.51 16.08
N ASP A 91 -12.00 23.67 16.46
CA ASP A 91 -11.68 25.09 16.21
C ASP A 91 -11.65 25.63 14.76
#